data_AF-A0A0G1C1W6-F1
#
_entry.id   AF-A0A0G1C1W6-F1
#
_cell.length_a   1.000
_cell.length_b   1.000
_cell.length_c   1.000
_cell.angle_alpha   90.00
_cell.angle_beta   90.00
_cell.angle_gamma   90.00
#
_symmetry.space_group_name_H-M   'P 1'
#
loop_
_entity.id
_entity.type
_entity.pdbx_description
1 polymer ?
#
loop_
_entity_poly.entity_id
_entity_poly.type
_entity_poly.pdbx_seq_one_letter_code
_entity_poly.pdbx_strand_id
1 'polypeptide(L)' 'MMNPKTKIAVVFGSRSVEHEVSIVTAMQIFENINREKYDVIPIYIDKQGRWLV' A
#
# COMPACT_ATOMS: atom_id res chain seq x y z
N MET A 1 2.07 15.44 -24.31
CA MET A 1 2.86 15.57 -23.06
C MET A 1 2.41 14.44 -22.15
N MET A 2 3.33 13.64 -21.58
CA MET A 2 2.93 12.66 -20.56
C MET A 2 2.56 13.44 -19.29
N ASN A 3 1.31 13.32 -18.85
CA ASN A 3 0.93 13.82 -17.54
C ASN A 3 1.70 13.03 -16.47
N PRO A 4 2.21 13.68 -15.41
CA PRO A 4 2.86 12.97 -14.32
C PRO A 4 1.88 11.97 -13.69
N LYS A 5 2.38 10.79 -13.35
CA LYS A 5 1.59 9.76 -12.67
C LYS A 5 1.11 10.27 -11.31
N THR A 6 -0.09 9.86 -10.94
CA THR A 6 -0.63 10.19 -9.61
C THR A 6 0.06 9.32 -8.57
N LYS A 7 0.61 9.96 -7.52
CA LYS A 7 1.25 9.24 -6.41
C LYS A 7 0.18 8.74 -5.44
N ILE A 8 0.20 7.45 -5.13
CA ILE A 8 -0.74 6.83 -4.19
C ILE A 8 0.05 6.18 -3.06
N ALA A 9 -0.19 6.62 -1.84
CA ALA A 9 0.28 5.92 -0.66
C ALA A 9 -0.73 4.84 -0.27
N VAL A 10 -0.27 3.59 -0.13
CA VAL A 10 -1.08 2.48 0.37
C VAL A 10 -0.59 2.17 1.77
N VAL A 11 -1.42 2.48 2.78
CA VAL A 11 -1.13 2.18 4.19
C VAL A 11 -1.80 0.86 4.57
N PHE A 12 -1.03 -0.08 5.12
CA PHE A 12 -1.53 -1.42 5.42
C PHE A 12 -0.80 -2.08 6.61
N GLY A 13 -1.34 -3.20 7.10
CA GLY A 13 -0.91 -3.85 8.34
C GLY A 13 -1.82 -3.44 9.50
N SER A 14 -1.26 -2.86 10.57
CA SER A 14 -1.90 -2.36 11.80
C SER A 14 -1.73 -3.24 13.05
N ARG A 15 -2.11 -2.71 14.22
CA ARG A 15 -2.19 -3.42 15.50
C ARG A 15 -3.57 -4.08 15.70
N SER A 16 -4.04 -4.82 14.71
CA SER A 16 -5.34 -5.51 14.69
C SER A 16 -5.16 -7.01 14.48
N VAL A 17 -6.18 -7.81 14.85
CA VAL A 17 -6.29 -9.22 14.43
C VAL A 17 -6.39 -9.38 12.92
N GLU A 18 -6.79 -8.32 12.21
CA GLU A 18 -6.87 -8.26 10.74
C GLU A 18 -5.54 -7.86 10.08
N HIS A 19 -4.42 -7.81 10.81
CA HIS A 19 -3.12 -7.41 10.29
C HIS A 19 -2.75 -8.14 8.98
N GLU A 20 -2.86 -9.46 8.97
CA GLU A 20 -2.54 -10.27 7.79
C GLU A 20 -3.54 -10.05 6.64
N VAL A 21 -4.82 -9.83 6.98
CA VAL A 21 -5.86 -9.51 5.99
C VAL A 21 -5.54 -8.19 5.30
N SER A 22 -5.14 -7.17 6.05
CA SER A 22 -4.71 -5.88 5.51
C SER A 22 -3.50 -6.01 4.57
N ILE A 23 -2.52 -6.86 4.92
CA ILE A 23 -1.37 -7.16 4.05
C ILE A 23 -1.83 -7.81 2.74
N VAL A 24 -2.68 -8.85 2.81
CA VAL A 24 -3.18 -9.53 1.62
C VAL A 24 -3.95 -8.57 0.70
N THR A 25 -4.79 -7.70 1.25
CA THR A 25 -5.49 -6.66 0.46
C THR A 25 -4.52 -5.69 -0.20
N ALA A 26 -3.46 -5.26 0.49
CA ALA A 26 -2.45 -4.39 -0.10
C ALA A 26 -1.70 -5.06 -1.25
N MET A 27 -1.38 -6.36 -1.11
CA MET A 27 -0.76 -7.14 -2.20
C MET A 27 -1.66 -7.20 -3.44
N GLN A 28 -2.96 -7.44 -3.26
CA GLN A 28 -3.92 -7.42 -4.37
C GLN A 28 -3.96 -6.07 -5.08
N ILE A 29 -3.85 -4.95 -4.34
CA ILE A 29 -3.73 -3.61 -4.91
C ILE A 29 -2.44 -3.49 -5.74
N PHE A 30 -1.29 -3.90 -5.20
CA PHE A 30 0.00 -3.78 -5.90
C PHE A 30 0.09 -4.62 -7.17
N GLU A 31 -0.63 -5.75 -7.22
CA GLU A 31 -0.72 -6.63 -8.38
C GLU A 31 -1.62 -6.05 -9.48
N ASN A 32 -2.71 -5.37 -9.12
CA ASN A 32 -3.77 -5.00 -10.08
C ASN A 32 -3.83 -3.49 -10.41
N ILE A 33 -3.12 -2.65 -9.66
CA ILE A 33 -3.12 -1.21 -9.89
C ILE A 33 -2.53 -0.83 -11.25
N ASN A 34 -3.17 0.12 -11.94
CA ASN A 34 -2.68 0.62 -13.23
C ASN A 34 -1.37 1.40 -13.05
N ARG A 35 -0.24 0.73 -13.31
CA ARG A 35 1.12 1.29 -13.18
C ARG A 35 1.46 2.34 -14.24
N GLU A 36 0.66 2.50 -15.30
CA GLU A 36 0.82 3.61 -16.24
C GLU A 36 0.28 4.92 -15.68
N LYS A 37 -0.76 4.84 -14.83
CA LYS A 37 -1.42 6.01 -14.22
C LYS A 37 -0.87 6.35 -12.83
N TYR A 38 -0.37 5.35 -12.09
CA TYR A 38 -0.06 5.49 -10.67
C TYR A 38 1.37 5.08 -10.34
N ASP A 39 2.00 5.87 -9.47
CA ASP A 39 3.22 5.50 -8.74
C ASP A 39 2.84 5.21 -7.29
N VAL A 40 3.08 3.99 -6.83
CA VAL A 40 2.58 3.49 -5.55
C VAL A 40 3.68 3.51 -4.50
N ILE A 41 3.37 4.05 -3.32
CA ILE A 41 4.24 4.13 -2.16
C ILE A 41 3.66 3.22 -1.07
N PRO A 42 4.27 2.07 -0.78
CA PRO A 42 3.82 1.21 0.31
C PRO A 42 4.20 1.82 1.66
N ILE A 43 3.28 1.82 2.61
CA ILE A 43 3.52 2.23 3.99
C ILE A 43 2.99 1.11 4.90
N TYR A 44 3.89 0.38 5.51
CA TYR A 44 3.55 -0.77 6.35
C TYR A 44 3.53 -0.37 7.83
N ILE A 45 2.51 -0.82 8.55
CA ILE A 45 2.41 -0.69 10.01
C ILE A 45 2.50 -2.09 10.60
N ASP A 46 3.55 -2.36 11.36
CA ASP A 46 3.73 -3.67 11.97
C ASP A 46 2.79 -3.93 13.16
N LYS A 47 2.82 -5.16 13.69
CA LYS A 47 1.98 -5.57 14.84
C LYS A 47 2.32 -4.82 16.15
N GLN A 48 3.46 -4.14 16.21
CA GLN A 48 3.85 -3.27 17.33
C GLN A 48 3.40 -1.81 17.09
N GLY A 49 2.88 -1.49 15.91
CA GLY A 49 2.48 -0.14 15.49
C GLY A 49 3.63 0.70 14.98
N ARG A 50 4.78 0.10 14.66
CA ARG A 50 5.90 0.81 14.02
C ARG A 50 5.57 1.01 12.56
N TRP A 51 5.80 2.23 12.09
CA TRP A 51 5.60 2.63 10.70
C TRP A 51 6.88 2.41 9.92
N LEU A 52 6.77 1.76 8.77
CA LEU A 52 7.86 1.42 7.86
C LEU A 52 7.48 1.99 6.48
N VAL A 53 8.31 2.92 6.00
CA VAL A 53 8.12 3.69 4.75
C VAL A 53 9.26 3.37 3.80
#